data_AF-A0A139DNN0-F1
#
_entry.id   AF-A0A139DNN0-F1
#
_cell.length_a   1.000
_cell.length_b   1.000
_cell.length_c   1.000
_cell.angle_alpha   90.00
_cell.angle_beta   90.00
_cell.angle_gamma   90.00
#
_symmetry.space_group_name_H-M   'P 1'
#
loop_
_entity.id
_entity.type
_entity.pdbx_description
1 polymer ?
#
loop_
_entity_poly.entity_id
_entity_poly.type
_entity_poly.pdbx_seq_one_letter_code
_entity_poly.pdbx_strand_id
1 'polypeptide(L)'
;MIAAAAMTLNADPTVADQATNQHHYDSAEVSAKSVIFLTDINGTNTDQVPVDMLKRMGLDAGIEDGEWFPLTAEEHTYVGRETITLALGSGEHVQAHMGYSALLDNRKYLAPTIEIPFDNRFTHQGTRSYLNARECLKQSQALLEQVCRITGGYFATTQIRLDDSNRFNDRRAHGCFSCTLLIPLAYAKAHAVTFVSWTRHLASLSYRLHTAEQWVPAAAATPDNTH
;
A
#
# COMPACT_ATOMS: atom_id res chain seq x y z
N MET A 1 -58.43 10.94 -27.73
CA MET A 1 -58.67 12.19 -26.97
C MET A 1 -58.81 11.81 -25.50
N ILE A 2 -57.82 12.16 -24.67
CA ILE A 2 -57.89 13.22 -23.62
C ILE A 2 -58.67 12.70 -22.39
N ALA A 3 -58.27 12.80 -21.13
CA ALA A 3 -57.05 13.16 -20.37
C ALA A 3 -57.43 12.85 -18.89
N ALA A 4 -56.53 12.29 -18.08
CA ALA A 4 -55.75 12.97 -17.03
C ALA A 4 -56.49 13.44 -15.76
N ALA A 5 -55.71 13.38 -14.65
CA ALA A 5 -55.83 14.01 -13.33
C ALA A 5 -56.41 13.12 -12.21
N ALA A 6 -55.85 13.06 -10.98
CA ALA A 6 -54.58 13.53 -10.41
C ALA A 6 -54.40 12.90 -9.01
N MET A 7 -53.12 12.77 -8.59
CA MET A 7 -52.50 12.89 -7.24
C MET A 7 -53.34 12.56 -5.98
N THR A 8 -52.82 11.80 -5.02
CA THR A 8 -52.04 12.35 -3.88
C THR A 8 -51.11 11.31 -3.25
N LEU A 9 -49.94 11.79 -2.81
CA LEU A 9 -48.86 11.13 -2.08
C LEU A 9 -49.32 10.45 -0.77
N ASN A 10 -48.64 9.36 -0.41
CA ASN A 10 -47.97 9.29 0.89
C ASN A 10 -46.76 8.35 0.80
N ALA A 11 -45.61 8.88 1.20
CA ALA A 11 -44.37 8.16 1.38
C ALA A 11 -44.40 7.41 2.72
N ASP A 12 -43.82 6.21 2.75
CA ASP A 12 -43.07 5.76 3.92
C ASP A 12 -42.00 4.72 3.50
N PRO A 13 -40.70 5.03 3.58
CA PRO A 13 -39.63 4.11 3.25
C PRO A 13 -39.18 3.38 4.51
N THR A 14 -39.78 2.23 4.80
CA THR A 14 -39.21 1.30 5.79
C THR A 14 -38.10 0.50 5.14
N VAL A 15 -36.90 1.04 5.30
CA VAL A 15 -35.60 0.39 5.17
C VAL A 15 -35.56 -0.82 6.09
N ALA A 16 -35.61 -2.03 5.53
CA ALA A 16 -35.19 -3.25 6.20
C ALA A 16 -34.96 -4.35 5.15
N ASP A 17 -33.86 -4.25 4.42
CA ASP A 17 -33.21 -5.44 3.86
C ASP A 17 -31.71 -5.29 4.06
N GLN A 18 -31.30 -5.42 5.33
CA GLN A 18 -29.93 -5.67 5.70
C GLN A 18 -29.55 -7.08 5.25
N ALA A 19 -29.24 -7.21 3.97
CA ALA A 19 -28.39 -8.30 3.51
C ALA A 19 -27.01 -8.07 4.11
N THR A 20 -26.74 -8.81 5.17
CA THR A 20 -25.46 -9.07 5.81
C THR A 20 -24.39 -9.43 4.78
N ASN A 21 -23.70 -8.43 4.22
CA ASN A 21 -22.37 -8.62 3.64
C ASN A 21 -21.37 -8.71 4.79
N GLN A 22 -21.30 -9.91 5.31
CA GLN A 22 -20.28 -10.40 6.21
C GLN A 22 -18.94 -10.30 5.48
N HIS A 23 -18.28 -9.14 5.58
CA HIS A 23 -16.90 -8.98 5.14
C HIS A 23 -16.03 -9.90 6.01
N HIS A 24 -15.75 -11.10 5.51
CA HIS A 24 -14.53 -11.81 5.86
C HIS A 24 -13.39 -10.83 5.58
N TYR A 25 -12.77 -10.32 6.63
CA TYR A 25 -11.45 -9.71 6.51
C TYR A 25 -10.46 -10.84 6.27
N ASP A 26 -10.44 -11.36 5.04
CA ASP A 26 -9.27 -12.05 4.53
C ASP A 26 -8.08 -11.09 4.71
N SER A 27 -6.97 -11.60 5.23
CA SER A 27 -5.78 -10.80 5.52
C SER A 27 -5.43 -9.90 4.32
N ALA A 28 -5.08 -8.63 4.59
CA ALA A 28 -4.58 -7.74 3.54
C ALA A 28 -3.20 -8.18 3.00
N GLU A 29 -2.56 -9.17 3.64
CA GLU A 29 -1.34 -9.78 3.14
C GLU A 29 -1.63 -10.75 1.99
N VAL A 30 -0.97 -10.53 0.86
CA VAL A 30 -0.99 -11.43 -0.31
C VAL A 30 0.38 -12.07 -0.51
N SER A 31 0.39 -13.20 -1.25
CA SER A 31 1.65 -13.84 -1.61
C SER A 31 2.47 -12.93 -2.51
N ALA A 32 3.76 -12.70 -2.20
CA ALA A 32 4.64 -11.96 -3.09
C ALA A 32 4.75 -12.58 -4.50
N LYS A 33 4.47 -13.89 -4.65
CA LYS A 33 4.45 -14.58 -5.96
C LYS A 33 3.25 -14.23 -6.84
N SER A 34 2.17 -13.72 -6.27
CA SER A 34 1.00 -13.27 -7.05
C SER A 34 1.14 -11.83 -7.54
N VAL A 35 2.18 -11.12 -7.11
CA VAL A 35 2.45 -9.74 -7.50
C VAL A 35 3.39 -9.74 -8.70
N ILE A 36 2.94 -9.15 -9.81
CA ILE A 36 3.77 -8.98 -11.00
C ILE A 36 4.16 -7.50 -11.09
N PHE A 37 5.44 -7.19 -10.99
CA PHE A 37 5.89 -5.80 -11.10
C PHE A 37 5.76 -5.32 -12.55
N LEU A 38 5.26 -4.10 -12.70
CA LEU A 38 5.11 -3.41 -13.98
C LEU A 38 6.27 -2.44 -14.19
N THR A 39 6.68 -1.74 -13.13
CA THR A 39 7.84 -0.85 -13.13
C THR A 39 8.89 -1.24 -12.08
N ASP A 40 10.15 -0.89 -12.33
CA ASP A 40 11.28 -1.11 -11.43
C ASP A 40 11.48 0.05 -10.44
N ILE A 41 12.55 0.00 -9.62
CA ILE A 41 12.87 1.05 -8.64
C ILE A 41 13.04 2.44 -9.26
N ASN A 42 13.37 2.51 -10.54
CA ASN A 42 13.62 3.75 -11.27
C ASN A 42 12.35 4.32 -11.93
N GLY A 43 11.20 3.66 -11.74
CA GLY A 43 9.96 4.00 -12.42
C GLY A 43 9.94 3.56 -13.88
N THR A 44 10.89 2.72 -14.31
CA THR A 44 10.98 2.28 -15.70
C THR A 44 10.25 0.97 -15.92
N ASN A 45 9.79 0.73 -17.15
CA ASN A 45 9.09 -0.50 -17.53
C ASN A 45 9.99 -1.74 -17.29
N THR A 46 9.42 -2.80 -16.72
CA THR A 46 10.12 -4.08 -16.50
C THR A 46 10.02 -5.06 -17.67
N ASP A 47 9.18 -4.75 -18.67
CA ASP A 47 8.82 -5.61 -19.81
C ASP A 47 8.25 -6.99 -19.44
N GLN A 48 7.89 -7.21 -18.17
CA GLN A 48 7.39 -8.49 -17.68
C GLN A 48 5.96 -8.80 -18.15
N VAL A 49 5.17 -7.77 -18.45
CA VAL A 49 3.76 -7.90 -18.82
C VAL A 49 3.55 -7.30 -20.20
N PRO A 50 3.39 -8.09 -21.27
CA PRO A 50 3.17 -7.54 -22.61
C PRO A 50 1.89 -6.69 -22.70
N VAL A 51 1.89 -5.66 -23.55
CA VAL A 51 0.72 -4.79 -23.79
C VAL A 51 -0.57 -5.56 -24.10
N ASP A 52 -0.47 -6.63 -24.90
CA ASP A 52 -1.62 -7.44 -25.29
C ASP A 52 -2.20 -8.24 -24.13
N MET A 53 -1.41 -8.50 -23.09
CA MET A 53 -1.91 -9.08 -21.85
C MET A 53 -2.76 -8.05 -21.08
N LEU A 54 -2.28 -6.81 -20.92
CA LEU A 54 -3.06 -5.74 -20.28
C LEU A 54 -4.36 -5.45 -21.03
N LYS A 55 -4.31 -5.35 -22.37
CA LYS A 55 -5.50 -5.14 -23.20
C LYS A 55 -6.54 -6.24 -23.03
N ARG A 56 -6.12 -7.52 -22.96
CA ARG A 56 -7.03 -8.64 -22.71
C ARG A 56 -7.66 -8.61 -21.32
N MET A 57 -7.00 -7.99 -20.35
CA MET A 57 -7.53 -7.74 -19.00
C MET A 57 -8.43 -6.49 -18.95
N GLY A 58 -8.59 -5.77 -20.07
CA GLY A 58 -9.33 -4.49 -20.09
C GLY A 58 -8.59 -3.36 -19.39
N LEU A 59 -7.27 -3.47 -19.25
CA LEU A 59 -6.41 -2.46 -18.63
C LEU A 59 -5.76 -1.61 -19.71
N ASP A 60 -5.87 -0.29 -19.55
CA ASP A 60 -5.21 0.68 -20.41
C ASP A 60 -3.68 0.57 -20.30
N ALA A 61 -2.95 1.07 -21.28
CA ALA A 61 -1.50 1.17 -21.24
C ALA A 61 -1.07 2.46 -21.96
N GLY A 62 0.12 2.95 -21.65
CA GLY A 62 0.67 4.16 -22.23
C GLY A 62 1.71 3.90 -23.31
N ILE A 63 2.23 5.01 -23.84
CA ILE A 63 3.41 5.06 -24.69
C ILE A 63 4.34 6.10 -24.08
N GLU A 64 5.61 5.74 -23.88
CA GLU A 64 6.67 6.62 -23.41
C GLU A 64 7.84 6.53 -24.38
N ASP A 65 8.34 7.68 -24.85
CA ASP A 65 9.43 7.77 -25.83
C ASP A 65 9.24 6.91 -27.10
N GLY A 66 7.98 6.69 -27.50
CA GLY A 66 7.60 5.88 -28.67
C GLY A 66 7.53 4.38 -28.40
N GLU A 67 7.84 3.94 -27.19
CA GLU A 67 7.77 2.55 -26.74
C GLU A 67 6.56 2.33 -25.84
N TRP A 68 6.13 1.07 -25.76
CA TRP A 68 5.01 0.72 -24.90
C TRP A 68 5.38 0.87 -23.41
N PHE A 69 4.43 1.36 -22.62
CA PHE A 69 4.57 1.49 -21.18
C PHE A 69 3.36 0.88 -20.44
N PRO A 70 3.57 0.14 -19.34
CA PRO A 70 2.48 -0.54 -18.63
C PRO A 70 1.52 0.41 -17.94
N LEU A 71 1.90 1.67 -17.71
CA LEU A 71 1.05 2.70 -17.13
C LEU A 71 0.61 3.69 -18.21
N THR A 72 -0.58 4.28 -18.07
CA THR A 72 -0.92 5.46 -18.88
C THR A 72 -0.08 6.66 -18.46
N ALA A 73 0.01 7.69 -19.31
CA ALA A 73 0.75 8.92 -18.96
C ALA A 73 0.26 9.55 -17.64
N GLU A 74 -1.05 9.47 -17.37
CA GLU A 74 -1.63 9.94 -16.10
C GLU A 74 -1.18 9.06 -14.91
N GLU A 75 -1.23 7.74 -15.07
CA GLU A 75 -0.81 6.79 -14.03
C GLU A 75 0.68 6.88 -13.72
N HIS A 76 1.51 7.16 -14.72
CA HIS A 76 2.95 7.32 -14.54
C HIS A 76 3.30 8.50 -13.63
N THR A 77 2.45 9.54 -13.55
CA THR A 77 2.68 10.69 -12.65
C THR A 77 2.73 10.36 -11.15
N TYR A 78 2.38 9.13 -10.76
CA TYR A 78 2.38 8.68 -9.37
C TYR A 78 3.58 7.78 -9.02
N VAL A 79 4.44 7.52 -10.00
CA VAL A 79 5.64 6.67 -9.87
C VAL A 79 6.87 7.53 -10.08
N GLY A 80 7.92 7.31 -9.30
CA GLY A 80 9.13 8.14 -9.34
C GLY A 80 10.31 7.51 -8.61
N ARG A 81 11.52 8.02 -8.88
CA ARG A 81 12.77 7.46 -8.33
C ARG A 81 12.99 7.81 -6.87
N GLU A 82 12.19 8.72 -6.34
CA GLU A 82 12.31 9.25 -5.01
C GLU A 82 11.94 8.22 -3.95
N THR A 83 12.59 8.35 -2.80
CA THR A 83 12.19 7.67 -1.58
C THR A 83 11.40 8.61 -0.69
N ILE A 84 10.37 8.09 -0.05
CA ILE A 84 9.65 8.82 1.01
C ILE A 84 9.89 8.18 2.36
N THR A 85 9.83 8.99 3.41
CA THR A 85 9.91 8.52 4.78
C THR A 85 8.50 8.23 5.32
N LEU A 86 8.29 7.02 5.82
CA LEU A 86 7.07 6.61 6.51
C LEU A 86 7.35 6.47 8.01
N ALA A 87 6.43 6.96 8.85
CA ALA A 87 6.53 6.83 10.29
C ALA A 87 6.02 5.46 10.75
N LEU A 88 6.86 4.72 11.47
CA LEU A 88 6.46 3.52 12.19
C LEU A 88 5.88 3.91 13.55
N GLY A 89 4.86 3.18 14.04
CA GLY A 89 4.21 3.38 15.34
C GLY A 89 5.17 3.57 16.53
N SER A 90 6.37 3.00 16.44
CA SER A 90 7.45 3.01 17.44
C SER A 90 8.30 4.29 17.49
N GLY A 91 8.03 5.30 16.66
CA GLY A 91 8.90 6.48 16.51
C GLY A 91 10.13 6.22 15.62
N GLU A 92 10.26 5.00 15.09
CA GLU A 92 11.17 4.72 13.98
C GLU A 92 10.59 5.21 12.65
N HIS A 93 11.46 5.38 11.66
CA HIS A 93 11.07 5.71 10.31
C HIS A 93 11.67 4.72 9.30
N VAL A 94 10.94 4.44 8.24
CA VAL A 94 11.41 3.60 7.11
C VAL A 94 11.33 4.37 5.81
N GLN A 95 12.23 4.06 4.88
CA GLN A 95 12.20 4.62 3.53
C GLN A 95 11.42 3.68 2.62
N ALA A 96 10.49 4.23 1.85
CA ALA A 96 9.76 3.52 0.81
C ALA A 96 10.16 4.07 -0.56
N HIS A 97 10.56 3.19 -1.47
CA HIS A 97 10.85 3.50 -2.87
C HIS A 97 9.54 3.62 -3.65
N MET A 98 9.38 4.72 -4.37
CA MET A 98 8.13 5.05 -5.08
C MET A 98 8.13 4.63 -6.56
N GLY A 99 9.19 3.97 -7.04
CA GLY A 99 9.37 3.62 -8.45
C GLY A 99 8.55 2.43 -8.92
N TYR A 100 8.06 1.61 -7.99
CA TYR A 100 7.38 0.39 -8.34
C TYR A 100 5.88 0.60 -8.56
N SER A 101 5.37 -0.13 -9.53
CA SER A 101 3.95 -0.39 -9.77
C SER A 101 3.79 -1.87 -10.06
N ALA A 102 2.59 -2.41 -9.85
CA ALA A 102 2.35 -3.83 -9.94
C ALA A 102 0.96 -4.17 -10.46
N LEU A 103 0.83 -5.39 -10.95
CA LEU A 103 -0.41 -6.04 -11.34
C LEU A 103 -0.73 -7.13 -10.31
N LEU A 104 -1.96 -7.10 -9.80
CA LEU A 104 -2.53 -8.14 -8.95
C LEU A 104 -4.02 -8.27 -9.32
N ASP A 105 -4.50 -9.50 -9.54
CA ASP A 105 -5.92 -9.80 -9.82
C ASP A 105 -6.56 -8.88 -10.88
N ASN A 106 -5.90 -8.75 -12.04
CA ASN A 106 -6.33 -7.90 -13.16
C ASN A 106 -6.51 -6.41 -12.81
N ARG A 107 -5.79 -5.92 -11.80
CA ARG A 107 -5.80 -4.51 -11.41
C ARG A 107 -4.38 -4.00 -11.21
N LYS A 108 -4.16 -2.76 -11.62
CA LYS A 108 -2.89 -2.05 -11.40
C LYS A 108 -2.87 -1.35 -10.04
N TYR A 109 -1.70 -1.40 -9.42
CA TYR A 109 -1.41 -0.82 -8.13
C TYR A 109 -0.13 0.01 -8.21
N LEU A 110 -0.09 1.09 -7.45
CA LEU A 110 1.19 1.66 -7.02
C LEU A 110 1.78 0.72 -5.98
N ALA A 111 3.07 0.45 -6.07
CA ALA A 111 3.74 -0.55 -5.27
C ALA A 111 4.87 0.02 -4.37
N PRO A 112 4.69 1.11 -3.60
CA PRO A 112 5.74 1.61 -2.72
C PRO A 112 6.39 0.48 -1.91
N THR A 113 7.71 0.35 -2.04
CA THR A 113 8.44 -0.81 -1.49
C THR A 113 9.45 -0.37 -0.46
N ILE A 114 9.35 -0.94 0.73
CA ILE A 114 10.30 -0.74 1.83
C ILE A 114 11.32 -1.87 1.77
N GLU A 115 12.59 -1.53 1.69
CA GLU A 115 13.69 -2.49 1.77
C GLU A 115 14.41 -2.36 3.12
N ILE A 116 14.51 -3.48 3.85
CA ILE A 116 15.11 -3.55 5.18
C ILE A 116 16.33 -4.48 5.08
N PRO A 117 17.50 -3.93 4.69
CA PRO A 117 18.71 -4.72 4.57
C PRO A 117 19.23 -5.14 5.96
N PHE A 118 19.74 -6.37 6.02
CA PHE A 118 20.43 -6.89 7.20
C PHE A 118 21.78 -7.52 6.84
N ASP A 119 22.75 -7.35 7.72
CA ASP A 119 24.02 -8.07 7.67
C ASP A 119 24.49 -8.33 9.11
N ASN A 120 24.65 -9.60 9.47
CA ASN A 120 25.12 -10.00 10.80
C ASN A 120 26.64 -9.88 10.98
N ARG A 121 27.39 -9.64 9.90
CA ARG A 121 28.86 -9.51 9.92
C ARG A 121 29.29 -8.08 10.17
N PHE A 122 28.54 -7.12 9.63
CA PHE A 122 28.88 -5.70 9.68
C PHE A 122 27.63 -4.88 9.90
N THR A 123 27.59 -4.12 11.00
CA THR A 123 26.64 -3.02 11.15
C THR A 123 27.29 -1.76 10.58
N HIS A 124 27.05 -1.49 9.29
CA HIS A 124 27.34 -0.20 8.66
C HIS A 124 26.10 0.70 8.69
N GLN A 125 26.22 1.99 8.37
CA GLN A 125 25.07 2.90 8.25
C GLN A 125 24.00 2.29 7.34
N GLY A 126 22.78 2.14 7.87
CA GLY A 126 21.64 1.60 7.14
C GLY A 126 21.47 0.07 7.18
N THR A 127 22.43 -0.69 7.71
CA THR A 127 22.30 -2.16 7.86
C THR A 127 22.00 -2.53 9.31
N ARG A 128 20.97 -3.36 9.50
CA ARG A 128 20.53 -3.85 10.82
C ARG A 128 21.07 -5.25 11.05
N SER A 129 21.13 -5.68 12.31
CA SER A 129 21.22 -7.13 12.60
C SER A 129 19.95 -7.82 12.08
N TYR A 130 20.02 -9.11 11.78
CA TYR A 130 18.86 -9.89 11.33
C TYR A 130 17.66 -9.76 12.27
N LEU A 131 17.88 -9.81 13.59
CA LEU A 131 16.82 -9.68 14.59
C LEU A 131 16.18 -8.29 14.56
N ASN A 132 16.99 -7.24 14.46
CA ASN A 132 16.48 -5.86 14.41
C ASN A 132 15.75 -5.59 13.07
N ALA A 133 16.23 -6.15 11.96
CA ALA A 133 15.56 -6.07 10.67
C ALA A 133 14.22 -6.80 10.68
N ARG A 134 14.16 -7.98 11.31
CA ARG A 134 12.92 -8.74 11.48
C ARG A 134 11.91 -8.02 12.37
N GLU A 135 12.36 -7.33 13.41
CA GLU A 135 11.46 -6.52 14.25
C GLU A 135 10.95 -5.29 13.48
N CYS A 136 11.83 -4.60 12.74
CA CYS A 136 11.43 -3.51 11.84
C CYS A 136 10.43 -3.98 10.77
N LEU A 137 10.61 -5.18 10.22
CA LEU A 137 9.65 -5.83 9.32
C LEU A 137 8.26 -5.96 9.96
N LYS A 138 8.17 -6.49 11.18
CA LYS A 138 6.88 -6.64 11.88
C LYS A 138 6.20 -5.29 12.13
N GLN A 139 6.96 -4.29 12.56
CA GLN A 139 6.43 -2.94 12.76
C GLN A 139 5.96 -2.32 11.44
N SER A 140 6.69 -2.56 10.35
CA SER A 140 6.29 -2.15 9.01
C SER A 140 5.01 -2.88 8.58
N GLN A 141 4.89 -4.19 8.78
CA GLN A 141 3.68 -4.96 8.47
C GLN A 141 2.44 -4.40 9.18
N ALA A 142 2.55 -4.06 10.47
CA ALA A 142 1.44 -3.47 11.22
C ALA A 142 0.97 -2.12 10.63
N LEU A 143 1.93 -1.25 10.25
CA LEU A 143 1.61 -0.01 9.54
C LEU A 143 0.95 -0.29 8.18
N LEU A 144 1.54 -1.18 7.38
CA LEU A 144 1.06 -1.50 6.04
C LEU A 144 -0.35 -2.09 6.09
N GLU A 145 -0.65 -2.94 7.06
CA GLU A 145 -2.00 -3.49 7.26
C GLU A 145 -3.03 -2.36 7.48
N GLN A 146 -2.71 -1.37 8.33
CA GLN A 146 -3.59 -0.22 8.55
C GLN A 146 -3.77 0.63 7.29
N VAL A 147 -2.68 0.88 6.56
CA VAL A 147 -2.76 1.60 5.28
C VAL A 147 -3.60 0.82 4.26
N CYS A 148 -3.48 -0.51 4.20
CA CYS A 148 -4.29 -1.36 3.32
C CYS A 148 -5.78 -1.26 3.65
N ARG A 149 -6.14 -1.30 4.94
CA ARG A 149 -7.54 -1.12 5.37
C ARG A 149 -8.13 0.21 4.92
N ILE A 150 -7.34 1.27 4.91
CA ILE A 150 -7.78 2.62 4.49
C ILE A 150 -7.85 2.76 2.97
N THR A 151 -6.88 2.17 2.27
CA THR A 151 -6.73 2.32 0.82
C THR A 151 -7.55 1.30 0.02
N GLY A 152 -8.07 0.26 0.68
CA GLY A 152 -8.60 -0.93 0.00
C GLY A 152 -7.53 -1.69 -0.77
N GLY A 153 -6.29 -1.62 -0.27
CA GLY A 153 -5.10 -2.20 -0.88
C GLY A 153 -4.69 -3.52 -0.24
N TYR A 154 -3.51 -3.98 -0.64
CA TYR A 154 -2.88 -5.19 -0.12
C TYR A 154 -1.42 -4.90 0.23
N PHE A 155 -0.76 -5.80 0.94
CA PHE A 155 0.69 -5.77 1.05
C PHE A 155 1.26 -7.16 0.82
N ALA A 156 2.51 -7.21 0.36
CA ALA A 156 3.25 -8.45 0.22
C ALA A 156 4.58 -8.32 0.96
N THR A 157 5.00 -9.39 1.63
CA THR A 157 6.32 -9.46 2.23
C THR A 157 7.15 -10.53 1.55
N THR A 158 8.43 -10.22 1.34
CA THR A 158 9.40 -11.18 0.83
C THR A 158 10.68 -11.09 1.64
N GLN A 159 11.36 -12.22 1.73
CA GLN A 159 12.68 -12.30 2.30
C GLN A 159 13.65 -12.76 1.22
N ILE A 160 14.55 -11.87 0.83
CA ILE A 160 15.59 -12.15 -0.15
C ILE A 160 16.88 -12.44 0.63
N ARG A 161 17.43 -13.64 0.41
CA ARG A 161 18.76 -14.01 0.89
C ARG A 161 19.76 -13.63 -0.20
N LEU A 162 20.85 -13.00 0.21
CA LEU A 162 21.94 -12.66 -0.70
C LEU A 162 23.13 -13.61 -0.53
N ASP A 163 23.00 -14.63 0.33
CA ASP A 163 24.04 -15.58 0.69
C ASP A 163 23.65 -17.03 0.44
N ASP A 164 24.66 -17.86 0.08
CA ASP A 164 24.50 -19.30 -0.18
C ASP A 164 24.35 -20.14 1.11
N SER A 165 24.35 -19.52 2.30
CA SER A 165 24.31 -20.26 3.56
C SER A 165 22.88 -20.66 3.90
N ASN A 166 22.59 -21.95 4.05
CA ASN A 166 21.24 -22.45 4.32
C ASN A 166 20.71 -22.14 5.75
N ARG A 167 21.38 -21.33 6.57
CA ARG A 167 21.03 -21.10 7.99
C ARG A 167 20.81 -19.61 8.31
N PHE A 168 19.58 -19.24 8.69
CA PHE A 168 19.21 -17.85 9.05
C PHE A 168 19.83 -17.34 10.36
N ASN A 169 20.28 -18.26 11.23
CA ASN A 169 21.00 -17.94 12.47
C ASN A 169 22.53 -17.99 12.29
N ASP A 170 23.03 -18.06 11.06
CA ASP A 170 24.47 -17.94 10.81
C ASP A 170 24.93 -16.50 11.11
N ARG A 171 26.10 -16.38 11.72
CA ARG A 171 26.81 -15.10 11.91
C ARG A 171 27.11 -14.42 10.57
N ARG A 172 26.99 -15.13 9.44
CA ARG A 172 27.22 -14.64 8.08
C ARG A 172 25.97 -14.23 7.30
N ALA A 173 24.78 -14.39 7.89
CA ALA A 173 23.54 -14.09 7.19
C ALA A 173 23.49 -12.61 6.76
N HIS A 174 23.27 -12.40 5.47
CA HIS A 174 23.04 -11.10 4.88
C HIS A 174 21.94 -11.19 3.82
N GLY A 175 21.12 -10.16 3.74
CA GLY A 175 19.95 -10.18 2.89
C GLY A 175 19.08 -8.95 3.08
N CYS A 176 17.85 -9.03 2.61
CA CYS A 176 16.88 -7.96 2.68
C CYS A 176 15.49 -8.53 2.96
N PHE A 177 14.77 -7.92 3.88
CA PHE A 177 13.31 -8.05 3.91
C PHE A 177 12.73 -6.94 3.06
N SER A 178 11.78 -7.27 2.19
CA SER A 178 11.05 -6.29 1.41
C SER A 178 9.57 -6.36 1.72
N CYS A 179 8.98 -5.19 1.93
CA CYS A 179 7.55 -5.01 2.11
C CYS A 179 7.01 -4.14 0.99
N THR A 180 6.18 -4.70 0.14
CA THR A 180 5.54 -3.99 -0.96
C THR A 180 4.11 -3.67 -0.59
N LEU A 181 3.79 -2.37 -0.53
CA LEU A 181 2.44 -1.89 -0.32
C LEU A 181 1.76 -1.71 -1.68
N LEU A 182 0.64 -2.39 -1.90
CA LEU A 182 -0.14 -2.34 -3.13
C LEU A 182 -1.33 -1.40 -2.94
N ILE A 183 -1.18 -0.16 -3.37
CA ILE A 183 -2.23 0.86 -3.31
C ILE A 183 -2.94 0.94 -4.65
N PRO A 184 -4.27 0.76 -4.70
CA PRO A 184 -4.98 0.90 -5.96
C PRO A 184 -4.76 2.27 -6.59
N LEU A 185 -4.46 2.32 -7.89
CA LEU A 185 -4.28 3.60 -8.59
C LEU A 185 -5.50 4.52 -8.47
N ALA A 186 -6.70 3.97 -8.43
CA ALA A 186 -7.94 4.73 -8.21
C ALA A 186 -7.93 5.51 -6.88
N TYR A 187 -7.36 4.93 -5.82
CA TYR A 187 -7.20 5.63 -4.55
C TYR A 187 -6.22 6.80 -4.70
N ALA A 188 -5.07 6.59 -5.34
CA ALA A 188 -4.08 7.65 -5.55
C ALA A 188 -4.67 8.83 -6.36
N LYS A 189 -5.38 8.53 -7.46
CA LYS A 189 -6.05 9.54 -8.30
C LYS A 189 -7.12 10.34 -7.55
N ALA A 190 -7.79 9.73 -6.57
CA ALA A 190 -8.81 10.41 -5.76
C ALA A 190 -8.20 11.37 -4.71
N HIS A 191 -6.92 11.20 -4.35
CA HIS A 191 -6.29 11.92 -3.24
C HIS A 191 -5.11 12.81 -3.64
N ALA A 192 -4.57 12.64 -4.84
CA ALA A 192 -3.45 13.39 -5.35
C ALA A 192 -3.58 13.56 -6.86
N VAL A 193 -3.01 14.66 -7.38
CA VAL A 193 -3.00 14.97 -8.82
C VAL A 193 -1.58 15.02 -9.40
N THR A 194 -0.57 14.96 -8.54
CA THR A 194 0.86 14.97 -8.90
C THR A 194 1.63 14.04 -7.98
N PHE A 195 2.80 13.59 -8.43
CA PHE A 195 3.76 12.84 -7.64
C PHE A 195 4.06 13.48 -6.28
N VAL A 196 4.29 14.79 -6.26
CA VAL A 196 4.60 15.55 -5.03
C VAL A 196 3.41 15.56 -4.06
N SER A 197 2.19 15.75 -4.56
CA SER A 197 1.00 15.66 -3.71
C SER A 197 0.76 14.24 -3.19
N TRP A 198 1.08 13.23 -4.01
CA TRP A 198 0.92 11.82 -3.68
C TRP A 198 1.88 11.36 -2.58
N THR A 199 3.17 11.66 -2.73
CA THR A 199 4.19 11.37 -1.71
C THR A 199 3.88 12.04 -0.37
N ARG A 200 3.40 13.29 -0.37
CA ARG A 200 2.94 13.98 0.85
C ARG A 200 1.72 13.33 1.47
N HIS A 201 0.74 12.91 0.66
CA HIS A 201 -0.46 12.22 1.16
C HIS A 201 -0.08 10.93 1.89
N LEU A 202 0.77 10.11 1.28
CA LEU A 202 1.19 8.83 1.87
C LEU A 202 2.02 9.03 3.15
N ALA A 203 2.96 9.98 3.15
CA ALA A 203 3.71 10.33 4.35
C ALA A 203 2.79 10.82 5.49
N SER A 204 1.85 11.73 5.18
CA SER A 204 0.86 12.24 6.13
C SER A 204 -0.05 11.14 6.67
N LEU A 205 -0.48 10.21 5.81
CA LEU A 205 -1.26 9.05 6.23
C LEU A 205 -0.49 8.20 7.24
N SER A 206 0.78 7.87 6.96
CA SER A 206 1.61 7.10 7.90
C SER A 206 1.80 7.81 9.24
N TYR A 207 2.01 9.12 9.21
CA TYR A 207 2.17 9.93 10.42
C TYR A 207 0.90 9.96 11.26
N ARG A 208 -0.27 10.12 10.63
CA ARG A 208 -1.55 10.11 11.36
C ARG A 208 -1.80 8.76 12.03
N LEU A 209 -1.50 7.65 11.36
CA LEU A 209 -1.64 6.31 11.93
C LEU A 209 -0.71 6.12 13.12
N HIS A 210 0.53 6.59 13.02
CA HIS A 210 1.45 6.63 14.15
C HIS A 210 0.90 7.44 15.35
N THR A 211 0.35 8.63 15.12
CA THR A 211 -0.18 9.46 16.21
C THR A 211 -1.52 8.99 16.76
N ALA A 212 -2.34 8.31 15.94
CA ALA A 212 -3.65 7.80 16.37
C ALA A 212 -3.50 6.63 17.35
N GLU A 213 -2.46 5.80 17.23
CA GLU A 213 -2.10 4.78 18.23
C GLU A 213 -1.66 5.40 19.58
N GLN A 214 -1.21 6.65 19.59
CA GLN A 214 -0.85 7.39 20.81
C GLN A 214 -2.04 8.13 21.43
N TRP A 215 -3.19 8.20 20.73
CA TRP A 215 -4.38 8.86 21.25
C TRP A 215 -5.18 7.90 22.15
N VAL A 216 -4.86 7.93 23.45
CA VAL A 216 -5.81 7.51 24.48
C VAL A 216 -6.89 8.59 24.53
N PRO A 217 -8.17 8.30 24.22
CA PRO A 217 -9.22 9.27 24.48
C PRO A 217 -9.12 9.63 25.97
N ALA A 218 -8.97 10.92 26.29
CA ALA A 218 -9.07 11.36 27.67
C ALA A 218 -10.34 10.72 28.24
N ALA A 219 -10.19 9.84 29.23
CA ALA A 219 -11.32 9.23 29.92
C ALA A 219 -12.28 10.37 30.22
N ALA A 220 -13.49 10.29 29.66
CA ALA A 220 -14.51 11.31 29.85
C ALA A 220 -14.56 11.58 31.35
N ALA A 221 -14.14 12.78 31.76
CA ALA A 221 -14.17 13.18 33.15
C ALA A 221 -15.61 12.99 33.59
N THR A 222 -15.84 11.97 34.42
CA THR A 222 -17.12 11.76 35.08
C THR A 222 -17.38 13.07 35.82
N PRO A 223 -18.47 13.80 35.53
CA PRO A 223 -18.78 15.00 36.29
C PRO A 223 -18.92 14.59 37.75
N ASP A 224 -18.08 15.19 38.58
CA ASP A 224 -18.07 14.99 40.02
C ASP A 224 -19.36 15.61 40.59
N ASN A 225 -20.42 14.79 40.66
CA ASN A 225 -21.66 15.14 41.32
C ASN A 225 -21.50 14.87 42.82
N THR A 226 -20.69 15.69 43.49
CA THR A 226 -20.82 15.90 44.93
C THR A 226 -21.60 17.19 45.17
N HIS A 227 -22.83 16.98 45.64
CA HIS A 227 -23.68 17.95 46.31
C HIS A 227 -23.08 18.43 47.64
#